data_AF-A0A925GU91-F1
#
_entry.id   AF-A0A925GU91-F1
#
_cell.length_a   1.000
_cell.length_b   1.000
_cell.length_c   1.000
_cell.angle_alpha   90.00
_cell.angle_beta   90.00
_cell.angle_gamma   90.00
#
_symmetry.space_group_name_H-M   'P 1'
#
loop_
_entity.id
_entity.type
_entity.pdbx_description
1 polymer ?
#
loop_
_entity_poly.entity_id
_entity_poly.type
_entity_poly.pdbx_seq_one_letter_code
_entity_poly.pdbx_strand_id
1 'polypeptide(L)'
;AGTASLRFIVAPPKAEPVIVNFRANLTDESRALLASRVKLSRGDVAGAREALAGAEESDAVLTARARIQSLTRDLDGARTLLEQVLARSPRNSDALAAMGFISYEFQDYVMAERYLRKAMEISPSPALRSALGQIVSRQKL
;
A
#
# COMPACT_ATOMS: atom_id res chain seq x y z
N ALA A 1 -13.73 -6.21 25.79
CA ALA A 1 -12.57 -5.38 25.40
C ALA A 1 -12.94 -3.92 25.62
N GLY A 2 -12.33 -3.26 26.62
CA GLY A 2 -12.71 -1.93 27.07
C GLY A 2 -12.13 -0.83 26.19
N THR A 3 -12.96 0.08 25.72
CA THR A 3 -12.55 1.27 24.97
C THR A 3 -12.18 2.38 25.95
N ALA A 4 -10.90 2.75 26.00
CA ALA A 4 -10.45 3.91 26.75
C ALA A 4 -10.61 5.17 25.89
N SER A 5 -11.50 6.07 26.30
CA SER A 5 -11.68 7.40 25.71
C SER A 5 -10.98 8.44 26.58
N LEU A 6 -9.93 9.09 26.07
CA LEU A 6 -9.32 10.25 26.72
C LEU A 6 -10.16 11.50 26.45
N ARG A 7 -10.58 12.17 27.53
CA ARG A 7 -11.28 13.47 27.50
C ARG A 7 -10.30 14.57 27.87
N PHE A 8 -10.17 15.58 27.02
CA PHE A 8 -9.51 16.85 27.38
C PHE A 8 -10.56 17.96 27.34
N ILE A 9 -10.72 18.67 28.45
CA ILE A 9 -11.59 19.84 28.57
C ILE A 9 -10.70 21.06 28.36
N VAL A 10 -10.85 21.75 27.24
CA VAL A 10 -10.32 23.11 27.05
C VAL A 10 -11.53 24.03 26.95
N ALA A 11 -11.78 24.80 28.00
CA ALA A 11 -12.94 25.69 28.10
C ALA A 11 -12.54 27.14 27.81
N PRO A 12 -13.08 27.81 26.79
CA PRO A 12 -13.29 29.26 26.81
C PRO A 12 -14.63 29.58 27.51
N PRO A 13 -14.73 30.69 28.27
CA PRO A 13 -15.94 31.03 29.01
C PRO A 13 -17.05 31.42 28.02
N LYS A 14 -18.18 30.69 28.07
CA LYS A 14 -19.46 30.90 27.35
C LYS A 14 -19.66 30.24 25.97
N ALA A 15 -19.04 29.08 25.70
CA ALA A 15 -19.54 28.20 24.64
C ALA A 15 -19.69 26.77 25.20
N GLU A 16 -20.80 26.10 24.86
CA GLU A 16 -20.98 24.68 25.14
C GLU A 16 -19.75 23.91 24.63
N PRO A 17 -19.15 23.01 25.42
CA PRO A 17 -17.99 22.24 24.97
C PRO A 17 -18.41 21.39 23.77
N VAL A 18 -17.94 21.75 22.58
CA VAL A 18 -18.07 20.92 21.38
C VAL A 18 -17.21 19.68 21.62
N ILE A 19 -17.83 18.58 22.02
CA ILE A 19 -17.16 17.28 22.12
C ILE A 19 -16.90 16.80 20.70
N VAL A 20 -15.70 17.10 20.17
CA VAL A 20 -15.24 16.55 18.90
C VAL A 20 -14.89 15.07 19.11
N ASN A 21 -15.88 14.20 18.87
CA ASN A 21 -15.64 12.76 18.85
C ASN A 21 -14.96 12.39 17.52
N PHE A 22 -13.64 12.25 17.52
CA PHE A 22 -12.89 11.61 16.44
C PHE A 22 -13.22 10.12 16.41
N ARG A 23 -14.39 9.76 15.89
CA ARG A 23 -14.64 8.40 15.41
C ARG A 23 -13.90 8.32 14.08
N ALA A 24 -12.72 7.70 14.06
CA ALA A 24 -12.14 7.23 12.81
C ALA A 24 -13.08 6.15 12.26
N ASN A 25 -14.13 6.56 11.56
CA ASN A 25 -15.09 5.66 10.94
C ASN A 25 -14.45 5.11 9.67
N LEU A 26 -13.42 4.30 9.86
CA LEU A 26 -12.72 3.62 8.78
C LEU A 26 -13.67 2.61 8.14
N THR A 27 -13.78 2.65 6.82
CA THR A 27 -14.52 1.63 6.06
C THR A 27 -13.93 0.24 6.36
N ASP A 28 -14.73 -0.80 6.17
CA ASP A 28 -14.29 -2.20 6.37
C ASP A 28 -13.04 -2.50 5.54
N GLU A 29 -13.00 -1.98 4.31
CA GLU A 29 -11.82 -2.00 3.44
C GLU A 29 -10.62 -1.27 4.06
N SER A 30 -10.80 -0.03 4.54
CA SER A 30 -9.72 0.74 5.15
C SER A 30 -9.16 0.06 6.40
N ARG A 31 -10.03 -0.60 7.19
CA ARG A 31 -9.63 -1.40 8.34
C ARG A 31 -8.84 -2.64 7.91
N ALA A 32 -9.30 -3.34 6.88
CA ALA A 32 -8.62 -4.50 6.32
C ALA A 32 -7.23 -4.15 5.76
N LEU A 33 -7.12 -3.07 4.98
CA LEU A 33 -5.87 -2.56 4.43
C LEU A 33 -4.90 -2.09 5.51
N LEU A 34 -5.40 -1.42 6.55
CA LEU A 34 -4.55 -1.01 7.67
C LEU A 34 -4.06 -2.23 8.46
N ALA A 35 -4.96 -3.17 8.76
CA ALA A 35 -4.62 -4.40 9.46
C ALA A 35 -3.57 -5.22 8.69
N SER A 36 -3.72 -5.36 7.37
CA SER A 36 -2.75 -6.08 6.54
C SER A 36 -1.38 -5.40 6.56
N ARG A 37 -1.31 -4.07 6.44
CA ARG A 37 -0.05 -3.30 6.53
C ARG A 37 0.63 -3.45 7.88
N VAL A 38 -0.13 -3.37 8.98
CA VAL A 38 0.40 -3.52 10.34
C VAL A 38 0.93 -4.95 10.53
N LYS A 39 0.19 -5.96 10.10
CA LYS A 39 0.66 -7.35 10.19
C LYS A 39 1.92 -7.59 9.34
N LEU A 40 1.99 -7.04 8.12
CA LEU A 40 3.20 -7.08 7.28
C LEU A 40 4.41 -6.43 7.94
N SER A 41 4.24 -5.27 8.60
CA SER A 41 5.34 -4.61 9.33
C SER A 41 5.91 -5.45 10.47
N ARG A 42 5.15 -6.44 10.94
CA ARG A 42 5.55 -7.40 11.99
C ARG A 42 6.04 -8.73 11.41
N GLY A 43 6.10 -8.87 10.08
CA GLY A 43 6.44 -10.12 9.40
C GLY A 43 5.31 -11.16 9.37
N ASP A 44 4.11 -10.83 9.87
CA ASP A 44 2.95 -11.72 9.85
C ASP A 44 2.24 -11.68 8.48
N VAL A 45 2.83 -12.38 7.51
CA VAL A 45 2.31 -12.46 6.14
C VAL A 45 0.99 -13.22 6.08
N ALA A 46 0.88 -14.31 6.86
CA ALA A 46 -0.34 -15.13 6.91
C ALA A 46 -1.53 -14.33 7.44
N GLY A 47 -1.33 -13.63 8.55
CA GLY A 47 -2.37 -12.78 9.11
C GLY A 47 -2.67 -11.57 8.24
N ALA A 48 -1.70 -11.03 7.50
CA ALA A 48 -1.95 -9.96 6.54
C ALA A 48 -2.85 -10.41 5.39
N ARG A 49 -2.66 -11.65 4.91
CA ARG A 49 -3.53 -12.26 3.89
C ARG A 49 -4.94 -12.47 4.42
N GLU A 50 -5.05 -13.01 5.64
CA GLU A 50 -6.32 -13.21 6.33
C GLU A 50 -7.10 -11.89 6.48
N ALA A 51 -6.41 -10.80 6.84
CA ALA A 51 -7.03 -9.48 6.98
C ALA A 51 -7.69 -8.97 5.68
N LEU A 52 -7.26 -9.45 4.50
CA LEU A 52 -7.81 -9.07 3.20
C LEU A 52 -8.73 -10.14 2.59
N ALA A 53 -8.95 -11.27 3.26
CA ALA A 53 -9.68 -12.41 2.68
C ALA A 53 -11.15 -12.09 2.37
N GLY A 54 -11.80 -11.32 3.23
CA GLY A 54 -13.19 -10.87 3.05
C GLY A 54 -13.34 -9.45 2.51
N ALA A 55 -12.24 -8.79 2.15
CA ALA A 55 -12.30 -7.43 1.62
C ALA A 55 -12.78 -7.43 0.16
N GLU A 56 -13.54 -6.39 -0.20
CA GLU A 56 -13.98 -6.14 -1.57
C GLU A 56 -12.80 -6.04 -2.55
N GLU A 57 -12.98 -6.47 -3.79
CA GLU A 57 -11.93 -6.43 -4.83
C GLU A 57 -11.75 -5.03 -5.45
N SER A 58 -11.33 -4.08 -4.62
CA SER A 58 -10.90 -2.77 -5.04
C SER A 58 -9.46 -2.79 -5.59
N ASP A 59 -9.09 -1.75 -6.36
CA ASP A 59 -7.70 -1.59 -6.82
C ASP A 59 -6.69 -1.57 -5.66
N ALA A 60 -7.07 -0.99 -4.52
CA ALA A 60 -6.23 -0.93 -3.33
C ALA A 60 -6.03 -2.32 -2.70
N VAL A 61 -7.10 -3.11 -2.60
CA VAL A 61 -7.04 -4.48 -2.06
C VAL A 61 -6.26 -5.40 -2.99
N LEU A 62 -6.49 -5.34 -4.30
CA LEU A 62 -5.72 -6.12 -5.28
C LEU A 62 -4.23 -5.76 -5.24
N THR A 63 -3.90 -4.48 -5.17
CA THR A 63 -2.49 -4.03 -5.03
C THR A 63 -1.87 -4.52 -3.72
N ALA A 64 -2.61 -4.51 -2.62
CA ALA A 64 -2.15 -5.03 -1.34
C ALA A 64 -1.94 -6.57 -1.37
N ARG A 65 -2.87 -7.31 -1.99
CA ARG A 65 -2.73 -8.77 -2.22
C ARG A 65 -1.51 -9.09 -3.08
N ALA A 66 -1.26 -8.33 -4.15
CA ALA A 66 -0.10 -8.49 -5.00
C ALA A 66 1.21 -8.31 -4.23
N ARG A 67 1.28 -7.29 -3.35
CA ARG A 67 2.45 -7.10 -2.47
C ARG A 67 2.67 -8.28 -1.54
N ILE A 68 1.60 -8.84 -0.96
CA ILE A 68 1.69 -10.05 -0.13
C ILE A 68 2.21 -11.24 -0.94
N GLN A 69 1.69 -11.46 -2.16
CA GLN A 69 2.15 -12.54 -3.03
C GLN A 69 3.62 -12.39 -3.42
N SER A 70 4.05 -11.17 -3.73
CA SER A 70 5.45 -10.86 -4.02
C SER A 70 6.37 -11.21 -2.84
N LEU A 71 5.94 -10.92 -1.60
CA LEU A 71 6.69 -11.31 -0.39
C LEU A 71 6.77 -12.83 -0.20
N THR A 72 5.79 -13.59 -0.68
CA THR A 72 5.78 -15.06 -0.65
C THR A 72 6.39 -15.71 -1.89
N ARG A 73 7.14 -14.95 -2.71
CA ARG A 73 7.77 -15.39 -3.97
C ARG A 73 6.79 -15.85 -5.06
N ASP A 74 5.51 -15.55 -4.92
CA ASP A 74 4.49 -15.72 -5.96
C ASP A 74 4.48 -14.45 -6.83
N LEU A 75 5.54 -14.28 -7.62
CA LEU A 75 5.73 -13.09 -8.45
C LEU A 75 4.77 -13.05 -9.64
N ASP A 76 4.43 -14.23 -10.20
CA ASP A 76 3.48 -14.34 -11.31
C ASP A 76 2.06 -14.00 -10.86
N GLY A 77 1.60 -14.55 -9.73
CA GLY A 77 0.30 -14.18 -9.15
C GLY A 77 0.22 -12.68 -8.84
N ALA A 78 1.28 -12.12 -8.26
CA ALA A 78 1.37 -10.69 -8.00
C ALA A 78 1.28 -9.84 -9.28
N ARG A 79 1.97 -10.25 -10.36
CA ARG A 79 1.90 -9.58 -11.67
C ARG A 79 0.48 -9.60 -12.21
N THR A 80 -0.21 -10.74 -12.20
CA THR A 80 -1.58 -10.86 -12.72
C THR A 80 -2.55 -9.92 -12.01
N LEU A 81 -2.47 -9.80 -10.68
CA LEU A 81 -3.32 -8.86 -9.93
C LEU A 81 -3.04 -7.41 -10.32
N LEU A 82 -1.77 -7.04 -10.49
CA LEU A 82 -1.39 -5.68 -10.83
C LEU A 82 -1.73 -5.32 -12.28
N GLU A 83 -1.69 -6.28 -13.21
CA GLU A 83 -2.19 -6.09 -14.57
C GLU A 83 -3.68 -5.77 -14.58
N GLN A 84 -4.48 -6.44 -13.75
CA GLN A 84 -5.90 -6.11 -13.58
C GLN A 84 -6.08 -4.68 -13.05
N VAL A 85 -5.32 -4.30 -12.02
CA VAL A 85 -5.39 -2.94 -11.47
C VAL A 85 -4.99 -1.90 -12.51
N LEU A 86 -3.90 -2.12 -13.25
CA LEU A 86 -3.41 -1.17 -14.26
C LEU A 86 -4.29 -1.13 -15.51
N ALA A 87 -5.04 -2.18 -15.82
CA ALA A 87 -6.05 -2.15 -16.87
C ALA A 87 -7.24 -1.24 -16.50
N ARG A 88 -7.68 -1.26 -15.23
CA ARG A 88 -8.76 -0.40 -14.72
C ARG A 88 -8.29 1.02 -14.43
N SER A 89 -7.12 1.13 -13.82
CA SER A 89 -6.52 2.37 -13.32
C SER A 89 -5.06 2.49 -13.79
N PRO A 90 -4.82 2.88 -15.07
CA PRO A 90 -3.48 2.97 -15.65
C PRO A 90 -2.53 3.95 -14.96
N ARG A 91 -3.08 4.88 -14.17
CA ARG A 91 -2.35 5.89 -13.40
C ARG A 91 -2.32 5.60 -11.89
N ASN A 92 -2.61 4.37 -11.47
CA ASN A 92 -2.46 3.98 -10.07
C ASN A 92 -0.97 3.90 -9.71
N SER A 93 -0.47 4.88 -8.94
CA SER A 93 0.94 4.98 -8.58
C SER A 93 1.44 3.79 -7.77
N ASP A 94 0.60 3.24 -6.88
CA ASP A 94 0.97 2.12 -6.02
C ASP A 94 1.09 0.83 -6.83
N ALA A 95 0.19 0.61 -7.78
CA ALA A 95 0.25 -0.54 -8.67
C ALA A 95 1.43 -0.45 -9.66
N LEU A 96 1.70 0.74 -10.21
CA LEU A 96 2.89 0.99 -11.03
C LEU A 96 4.17 0.74 -10.23
N ALA A 97 4.25 1.23 -9.00
CA ALA A 97 5.39 0.99 -8.13
C ALA A 97 5.59 -0.51 -7.84
N ALA A 98 4.52 -1.22 -7.46
CA ALA A 98 4.56 -2.65 -7.20
C ALA A 98 5.00 -3.45 -8.44
N MET A 99 4.52 -3.09 -9.63
CA MET A 99 4.94 -3.73 -10.89
C MET A 99 6.41 -3.48 -11.18
N GLY A 100 6.92 -2.29 -10.87
CA GLY A 100 8.33 -1.95 -10.96
C GLY A 100 9.20 -2.81 -10.05
N PHE A 101 8.81 -2.99 -8.80
CA PHE A 101 9.51 -3.87 -7.85
C PHE A 101 9.47 -5.33 -8.28
N ILE A 102 8.34 -5.84 -8.77
CA ILE A 102 8.24 -7.21 -9.29
C ILE A 102 9.13 -7.39 -10.52
N SER A 103 9.16 -6.42 -11.43
CA SER A 103 10.05 -6.46 -12.60
C SER A 103 11.52 -6.48 -12.19
N TYR A 104 11.88 -5.76 -11.11
CA TYR A 104 13.21 -5.83 -10.52
C TYR A 104 13.55 -7.22 -9.98
N GLU A 105 12.62 -7.88 -9.29
CA GLU A 105 12.79 -9.26 -8.81
C GLU A 105 12.99 -10.26 -9.97
N PHE A 106 12.36 -10.00 -11.12
CA PHE A 106 12.59 -10.75 -12.36
C PHE A 106 13.88 -10.37 -13.10
N GLN A 107 14.69 -9.46 -12.55
CA GLN A 107 15.88 -8.90 -13.19
C GLN A 107 15.61 -8.16 -14.51
N ASP A 108 14.35 -7.85 -14.82
CA ASP A 108 13.97 -6.97 -15.92
C ASP A 108 14.10 -5.52 -15.45
N TYR A 109 15.36 -5.07 -15.37
CA TYR A 109 15.69 -3.74 -14.91
C TYR A 109 15.15 -2.63 -15.81
N VAL A 110 14.93 -2.92 -17.10
CA VAL A 110 14.39 -1.97 -18.08
C VAL A 110 12.93 -1.70 -17.77
N MET A 111 12.13 -2.75 -17.59
CA MET A 111 10.72 -2.60 -17.22
C MET A 111 10.56 -2.07 -15.79
N ALA A 112 11.42 -2.50 -14.86
CA ALA A 112 11.44 -1.98 -13.50
C ALA A 112 11.59 -0.46 -13.47
N GLU A 113 12.59 0.07 -14.19
CA GLU A 113 12.81 1.51 -14.30
C GLU A 113 11.60 2.21 -14.92
N ARG A 114 11.08 1.67 -16.04
CA ARG A 114 9.95 2.27 -16.75
C ARG A 114 8.73 2.43 -15.84
N TYR A 115 8.39 1.40 -15.07
CA TYR A 115 7.24 1.44 -14.16
C TYR A 115 7.49 2.38 -12.97
N LEU A 116 8.69 2.34 -12.36
CA LEU A 116 9.00 3.20 -11.22
C LEU A 116 9.11 4.68 -11.61
N ARG A 117 9.55 5.01 -12.83
CA ARG A 117 9.51 6.39 -13.35
C ARG A 117 8.07 6.89 -13.48
N LYS A 118 7.17 6.10 -14.04
CA LYS A 118 5.73 6.46 -14.11
C LYS A 118 5.12 6.64 -12.73
N ALA A 119 5.45 5.76 -11.77
CA ALA A 119 4.99 5.92 -10.39
C ALA A 119 5.52 7.21 -9.75
N MET A 120 6.80 7.54 -10.00
CA MET A 120 7.45 8.76 -9.51
C MET A 120 6.83 10.03 -10.08
N GLU A 121 6.44 10.03 -11.36
CA GLU A 121 5.74 11.16 -12.00
C GLU A 121 4.39 11.48 -11.34
N ILE A 122 3.71 10.45 -10.82
CA ILE A 122 2.37 10.58 -10.24
C ILE A 122 2.44 10.89 -8.75
N SER A 123 3.25 10.12 -8.00
CA SER A 123 3.42 10.28 -6.57
C SER A 123 4.91 10.16 -6.20
N PRO A 124 5.64 11.29 -6.24
CA PRO A 124 7.05 11.31 -5.90
C PRO A 124 7.30 10.83 -4.47
N SER A 125 8.28 9.95 -4.27
CA SER A 125 8.70 9.55 -2.93
C SER A 125 10.21 9.29 -2.84
N PRO A 126 10.83 9.48 -1.66
CA PRO A 126 12.23 9.12 -1.46
C PRO A 126 12.51 7.65 -1.77
N ALA A 127 11.59 6.75 -1.41
CA ALA A 127 11.72 5.31 -1.66
C ALA A 127 11.83 4.97 -3.16
N LEU A 128 10.96 5.57 -3.99
CA LEU A 128 11.02 5.40 -5.44
C LEU A 128 12.33 5.96 -6.03
N ARG A 129 12.85 7.07 -5.46
CA ARG A 129 14.09 7.70 -5.93
C ARG A 129 15.29 6.80 -5.65
N SER A 130 15.35 6.25 -4.44
CA SER A 130 16.35 5.27 -4.04
C SER A 130 16.28 4.00 -4.90
N ALA A 131 15.07 3.49 -5.17
CA ALA A 131 14.88 2.31 -6.03
C ALA A 131 15.38 2.55 -7.47
N LEU A 132 15.03 3.69 -8.06
CA LEU A 132 15.52 4.08 -9.39
C LEU A 132 17.05 4.20 -9.43
N GLY A 133 17.67 4.78 -8.40
CA GLY A 133 19.13 4.86 -8.30
C GLY A 133 19.80 3.48 -8.30
N GLN A 134 19.24 2.52 -7.55
CA GLN A 134 19.73 1.14 -7.52
C GLN A 134 19.59 0.45 -8.89
N ILE A 135 18.45 0.61 -9.55
CA ILE A 135 18.18 0.01 -10.86
C ILE A 135 19.11 0.53 -11.94
N VAL A 136 19.28 1.85 -12.01
CA VAL A 136 20.18 2.47 -12.99
C VAL A 136 21.63 2.03 -12.76
N SER A 137 22.01 1.76 -11.51
CA SER A 137 23.34 1.22 -11.19
C SER A 137 23.51 -0.22 -11.65
N ARG A 138 22.47 -1.06 -11.53
CA ARG A 138 22.46 -2.46 -12.00
C ARG A 138 22.53 -2.58 -13.52
N GLN A 139 21.95 -1.64 -14.27
CA GLN A 139 21.97 -1.65 -15.73
C GLN A 139 23.32 -1.24 -16.35
N LYS A 140 24.20 -0.58 -15.58
CA LYS A 140 25.50 -0.08 -16.04
C LYS A 140 26.65 -1.07 -15.84
N LEU A 141 26.36 -2.24 -15.28
CA LEU A 141 27.30 -3.35 -15.05
C LEU A 141 27.11 -4.41 -16.12
#